data_AF-V4HZK1-F1
#
_entry.id   AF-V4HZK1-F1
#
_cell.length_a   1.000
_cell.length_b   1.000
_cell.length_c   1.000
_cell.angle_alpha   90.00
_cell.angle_beta   90.00
_cell.angle_gamma   90.00
#
_symmetry.space_group_name_H-M   'P 1'
#
loop_
_entity.id
_entity.type
_entity.pdbx_description
1 polymer ?
#
loop_
_entity_poly.entity_id
_entity_poly.type
_entity_poly.pdbx_seq_one_letter_code
_entity_poly.pdbx_strand_id
1 'polypeptide(L)'
;MERVSDETWYAVLVFFALIIVPFLIGLAIFKMYRKVFPYKPSEFQSIVEELNAKRIGFFKPFLVGWVICSPVVFWFYSEYLAHL
;
A
#
# COMPACT_ATOMS: atom_id res chain seq x y z
N MET A 1 32.98 1.27 10.53
CA MET A 1 31.83 1.47 9.62
C MET A 1 32.29 2.46 8.58
N GLU A 2 32.53 2.01 7.34
CA GLU A 2 32.73 2.93 6.21
C GLU A 2 31.63 3.98 6.22
N ARG A 3 32.00 5.25 6.02
CA ARG A 3 31.04 6.35 5.90
C ARG A 3 30.27 6.11 4.61
N VAL A 4 29.18 5.37 4.73
CA VAL A 4 28.17 5.24 3.67
C VAL A 4 27.76 6.67 3.33
N SER A 5 27.94 7.07 2.07
CA SER A 5 27.57 8.40 1.55
C SER A 5 26.13 8.72 1.96
N ASP A 6 25.86 9.96 2.37
CA ASP A 6 24.53 10.41 2.77
C ASP A 6 23.48 10.15 1.67
N GLU A 7 23.91 10.17 0.41
CA GLU A 7 23.13 9.80 -0.79
C GLU A 7 22.53 8.39 -0.70
N THR A 8 23.29 7.43 -0.17
CA THR A 8 22.83 6.05 0.00
C THR A 8 21.70 5.96 1.03
N TRP A 9 21.76 6.76 2.11
CA TRP A 9 20.68 6.80 3.10
C TRP A 9 19.39 7.38 2.51
N TYR A 10 19.49 8.39 1.65
CA TYR A 10 18.34 8.90 0.91
C TYR A 10 17.75 7.85 -0.05
N ALA A 11 18.59 7.12 -0.79
CA ALA A 11 18.12 6.05 -1.66
C ALA A 11 17.40 4.94 -0.88
N VAL A 12 17.93 4.55 0.28
CA VAL A 12 17.30 3.58 1.18
C VAL A 12 15.94 4.09 1.67
N LEU A 13 15.85 5.35 2.10
CA LEU A 13 14.59 5.95 2.53
C LEU A 13 13.54 5.96 1.39
N VAL A 14 13.94 6.32 0.17
CA VAL A 14 13.05 6.29 -1.00
C VAL A 14 12.56 4.87 -1.28
N PHE A 15 13.45 3.86 -1.21
CA PHE A 15 13.08 2.46 -1.38
C PHE A 15 12.01 2.01 -0.39
N PHE A 16 12.19 2.32 0.89
CA PHE A 16 11.18 2.00 1.91
C PHE A 16 9.89 2.80 1.74
N ALA A 17 9.98 4.07 1.36
CA ALA A 17 8.82 4.91 1.09
C ALA A 17 7.97 4.34 -0.06
N LEU A 18 8.58 3.84 -1.13
CA LEU A 18 7.89 3.20 -2.25
C LEU A 18 7.08 1.95 -1.84
N ILE A 19 7.41 1.29 -0.73
CA ILE A 19 6.67 0.13 -0.24
C ILE A 19 5.63 0.55 0.80
N ILE A 20 6.02 1.39 1.76
CA ILE A 20 5.18 1.78 2.90
C ILE A 20 4.04 2.71 2.46
N VAL A 21 4.31 3.69 1.60
CA VAL A 21 3.32 4.69 1.20
C VAL A 21 2.14 4.06 0.46
N PRO A 22 2.33 3.22 -0.58
CA PRO A 22 1.22 2.54 -1.24
C PRO A 22 0.46 1.61 -0.29
N PHE A 23 1.16 0.93 0.62
CA PHE A 23 0.52 0.08 1.61
C PHE A 23 -0.43 0.86 2.53
N LEU A 24 0.00 2.00 3.05
CA LEU A 24 -0.81 2.87 3.91
C LEU A 24 -2.03 3.42 3.16
N ILE A 25 -1.85 3.84 1.91
CA ILE A 25 -2.95 4.35 1.06
C ILE A 25 -3.96 3.24 0.78
N GLY A 26 -3.49 2.05 0.43
CA GLY A 26 -4.32 0.87 0.27
C GLY A 26 -5.15 0.55 1.51
N LEU A 27 -4.54 0.56 2.69
CA LEU A 27 -5.23 0.37 3.96
C LEU A 27 -6.26 1.46 4.24
N ALA A 28 -5.91 2.73 4.00
CA ALA A 28 -6.82 3.86 4.21
C ALA A 28 -8.07 3.73 3.32
N ILE A 29 -7.89 3.37 2.05
CA ILE A 29 -8.98 3.17 1.10
C ILE A 29 -9.86 1.99 1.53
N PHE A 30 -9.28 0.85 1.89
CA PHE A 30 -10.06 -0.29 2.38
C PHE A 30 -10.84 0.04 3.66
N LYS A 31 -10.23 0.79 4.58
CA LYS A 31 -10.88 1.23 5.81
C LYS A 31 -12.04 2.19 5.53
N MET A 32 -11.86 3.11 4.58
CA MET A 32 -12.89 4.06 4.18
C MET A 32 -14.01 3.37 3.40
N TYR A 33 -13.67 2.47 2.48
CA TYR A 33 -14.62 1.66 1.73
C TYR A 33 -15.51 0.83 2.66
N ARG A 34 -14.93 0.16 3.66
CA ARG A 34 -15.68 -0.60 4.67
C ARG A 34 -16.59 0.28 5.54
N LYS A 35 -16.22 1.55 5.74
CA LYS A 35 -17.04 2.51 6.49
C LYS A 35 -18.26 2.97 5.68
N VAL A 36 -18.12 3.13 4.37
CA VAL A 36 -19.20 3.56 3.47
C VAL A 36 -20.11 2.38 3.09
N PHE A 37 -19.53 1.21 2.83
CA PHE A 37 -20.25 -0.03 2.52
C PHE A 37 -20.02 -1.06 3.62
N PRO A 38 -20.74 -0.97 4.75
CA PRO A 38 -20.66 -1.98 5.79
C PRO A 38 -21.16 -3.32 5.23
N TYR A 39 -20.25 -4.28 5.13
CA TYR A 39 -20.57 -5.65 4.72
C TYR A 39 -21.57 -6.25 5.71
N LYS A 40 -22.81 -6.48 5.26
CA LYS A 40 -23.81 -7.24 6.02
C LYS A 40 -23.49 -8.73 5.83
N PRO A 41 -23.12 -9.48 6.88
CA PRO A 41 -22.92 -10.91 6.74
C PRO A 41 -24.25 -11.54 6.32
N SER A 42 -24.27 -12.26 5.21
CA SER A 42 -25.42 -13.08 4.80
C SER A 42 -25.56 -14.24 5.80
N GLU A 43 -26.77 -14.52 6.27
CA GLU A 43 -27.08 -15.59 7.25
C GLU A 43 -26.58 -17.00 6.88
N PHE A 44 -26.10 -17.22 5.66
CA PHE A 44 -25.65 -18.52 5.14
C PHE A 44 -24.14 -18.67 4.93
N GLN A 45 -23.30 -17.73 5.39
CA GLN A 45 -21.84 -17.89 5.28
C GLN A 45 -21.28 -18.74 6.44
N SER A 46 -20.49 -19.76 6.09
CA SER A 46 -19.73 -20.57 7.04
C SER A 46 -18.89 -19.67 7.94
N ILE A 47 -18.90 -19.92 9.26
CA ILE A 47 -18.12 -19.18 10.27
C ILE A 47 -16.63 -19.11 9.86
N VAL A 48 -16.14 -20.12 9.14
CA VAL A 48 -14.76 -20.19 8.62
C VAL A 48 -14.53 -19.21 7.47
N GLU A 49 -15.50 -19.05 6.57
CA GLU A 49 -15.43 -18.08 5.47
C GLU A 49 -15.53 -16.64 5.97
N GLU A 50 -16.38 -16.38 6.96
CA GLU A 50 -16.48 -15.06 7.58
C GLU A 50 -15.16 -14.66 8.26
N LEU A 51 -14.52 -15.60 8.97
CA LEU A 51 -13.24 -15.35 9.63
C LEU A 51 -12.10 -15.10 8.62
N ASN A 52 -12.12 -15.80 7.48
CA ASN A 52 -11.14 -15.60 6.41
C ASN A 52 -11.40 -14.29 5.64
N ALA A 53 -12.66 -13.93 5.39
CA ALA A 53 -13.03 -12.65 4.79
C ALA A 53 -12.70 -11.45 5.69
N LYS A 54 -12.76 -11.63 7.02
CA LYS A 54 -12.40 -10.61 8.01
C LYS A 54 -10.88 -10.40 8.10
N ARG A 55 -10.08 -11.42 7.78
CA ARG A 55 -8.63 -11.29 7.60
C ARG A 55 -8.37 -10.59 6.27
N ILE A 56 -8.29 -9.26 6.32
CA ILE A 56 -7.82 -8.46 5.19
C ILE A 56 -6.40 -8.91 4.86
N GLY A 57 -6.24 -9.75 3.83
CA GLY A 57 -4.92 -10.21 3.42
C GLY A 57 -4.07 -9.03 2.97
N PHE A 58 -2.84 -8.92 3.49
CA PHE A 58 -1.87 -7.84 3.23
C PHE A 58 -1.75 -7.44 1.75
N PHE A 59 -1.81 -8.42 0.87
CA PHE A 59 -1.63 -8.26 -0.58
C PHE A 59 -2.71 -7.41 -1.27
N LYS A 60 -3.98 -7.52 -0.84
CA LYS A 60 -5.10 -6.81 -1.48
C LYS A 60 -5.00 -5.28 -1.33
N PRO A 61 -4.89 -4.71 -0.11
CA PRO A 61 -4.69 -3.27 0.05
C PRO A 61 -3.37 -2.83 -0.56
N PHE A 62 -2.30 -3.62 -0.45
CA PHE A 62 -1.02 -3.29 -1.07
C PHE A 62 -1.12 -3.10 -2.60
N LEU A 63 -1.70 -4.06 -3.31
CA LEU A 63 -1.90 -3.97 -4.77
C LEU A 63 -2.79 -2.79 -5.16
N VAL A 64 -3.90 -2.58 -4.46
CA VAL A 64 -4.80 -1.45 -4.72
C VAL A 64 -4.09 -0.12 -4.49
N GLY A 65 -3.36 0.00 -3.39
CA GLY A 65 -2.56 1.17 -3.08
C GLY A 65 -1.50 1.43 -4.14
N TRP A 66 -0.84 0.39 -4.66
CA TRP A 66 0.14 0.50 -5.74
C TRP A 66 -0.48 0.95 -7.06
N VAL A 67 -1.63 0.41 -7.46
CA VAL A 67 -2.32 0.83 -8.69
C VAL A 67 -2.68 2.32 -8.61
N ILE A 68 -3.14 2.79 -7.45
CA ILE A 68 -3.53 4.18 -7.24
C ILE A 68 -2.31 5.10 -7.13
N CYS A 69 -1.23 4.63 -6.49
CA CYS A 69 0.01 5.39 -6.40
C CYS A 69 0.85 5.35 -7.67
N SER A 70 0.60 4.41 -8.60
CA SER A 70 1.41 4.22 -9.80
C SER A 70 1.58 5.49 -10.64
N PRO A 71 0.56 6.31 -10.93
CA PRO A 71 0.73 7.57 -11.66
C PRO A 71 1.61 8.57 -10.90
N VAL A 72 1.48 8.64 -9.58
CA VAL A 72 2.25 9.55 -8.72
C VAL A 72 3.71 9.12 -8.67
N VAL A 73 3.96 7.82 -8.53
CA VAL A 73 5.30 7.23 -8.54
C VAL A 73 5.96 7.43 -9.91
N PHE A 74 5.21 7.23 -11.00
CA PHE A 74 5.72 7.45 -12.35
C PHE A 74 6.11 8.92 -12.59
N TRP A 75 5.27 9.86 -12.17
CA TRP A 75 5.58 11.29 -12.28
C TRP A 75 6.78 11.69 -11.42
N PHE A 76 6.86 11.19 -10.18
CA PHE A 76 8.02 11.41 -9.31
C PHE A 76 9.29 10.82 -9.94
N TYR A 77 9.20 9.65 -10.56
CA TYR A 77 10.32 9.04 -11.26
C TYR A 77 10.76 9.88 -12.46
N SER A 78 9.83 10.35 -13.31
CA SER A 78 10.19 11.14 -14.49
C SER A 78 10.81 12.49 -14.15
N GLU A 79 10.31 13.18 -13.12
CA GLU A 79 10.76 14.53 -12.77
C GLU A 79 12.06 14.52 -11.96
N TYR A 80 12.20 13.59 -11.01
CA TYR A 80 13.28 13.66 -10.01
C TYR A 80 14.35 12.59 -10.19
N LEU A 81 13.99 11.39 -10.66
CA LEU A 81 14.92 10.27 -10.77
C LEU A 81 15.49 10.07 -12.18
N ALA A 82 14.74 10.43 -13.23
CA ALA A 82 15.23 10.32 -14.60
C ALA A 82 16.29 11.38 -14.96
N HIS A 83 16.40 12.44 -14.15
CA HIS A 83 17.35 13.55 -14.33
C HIS A 83 18.55 13.50 -13.37
N LEU A 84 18.66 12.44 -12.56
CA LEU A 84 19.82 12.09 -11.74
C LEU A 84 20.76 11.17 -12.52
#